data_AF-A0A7V1CXM9-F1
#
_entry.id   AF-A0A7V1CXM9-F1
#
_cell.length_a   1.000
_cell.length_b   1.000
_cell.length_c   1.000
_cell.angle_alpha   90.00
_cell.angle_beta   90.00
_cell.angle_gamma   90.00
#
_symmetry.space_group_name_H-M   'P 1'
#
loop_
_entity.id
_entity.type
_entity.pdbx_description
1 polymer ?
#
loop_
_entity_poly.entity_id
_entity_poly.type
_entity_poly.pdbx_seq_one_letter_code
_entity_poly.pdbx_strand_id
1 'polypeptide(L)'
;MKVILLSAAIGKGVSSKSGAPKHYAFSSISYLVPEKDFIQGDHNIQKCGYEPKSVSMLDSQELYNKLKKITGENGICEVDLTLQPDPENMSRNIVADVQLVK
;
A
#
# COMPACT_ATOMS: atom_id res chain seq x y z
N MET A 1 -1.05 -12.42 1.15
CA MET A 1 -2.20 -11.69 0.59
C MET A 1 -1.87 -11.32 -0.83
N LYS A 2 -2.58 -11.89 -1.82
CA LYS A 2 -2.34 -11.62 -3.24
C LYS A 2 -2.98 -10.31 -3.68
N VAL A 3 -2.22 -9.46 -4.36
CA VAL A 3 -2.69 -8.16 -4.86
C VAL A 3 -2.01 -7.80 -6.18
N ILE A 4 -2.61 -6.87 -6.93
CA ILE A 4 -1.96 -6.21 -8.06
C ILE A 4 -1.16 -5.02 -7.52
N LEU A 5 0.16 -5.12 -7.53
CA LEU A 5 1.06 -4.10 -7.01
C LEU A 5 1.07 -2.86 -7.93
N LEU A 6 0.80 -1.69 -7.35
CA LEU A 6 0.83 -0.41 -8.07
C LEU A 6 2.11 0.37 -7.77
N SER A 7 2.38 0.63 -6.49
CA SER A 7 3.53 1.43 -6.07
C SER A 7 3.88 1.21 -4.60
N ALA A 8 5.03 1.72 -4.18
CA ALA A 8 5.45 1.75 -2.79
C ALA A 8 6.08 3.10 -2.46
N ALA A 9 5.95 3.54 -1.22
CA ALA A 9 6.52 4.80 -0.74
C ALA A 9 7.06 4.65 0.68
N ILE A 10 8.27 5.16 0.89
CA ILE A 10 8.90 5.37 2.20
C ILE A 10 9.25 6.86 2.31
N GLY A 11 8.87 7.49 3.42
CA GLY A 11 9.05 8.91 3.60
C GLY A 11 9.21 9.28 5.06
N LYS A 12 10.17 10.15 5.35
CA LYS A 12 10.37 10.73 6.67
C LYS A 12 10.73 12.21 6.55
N GLY A 13 10.28 13.01 7.49
CA GLY A 13 10.55 14.43 7.47
C GLY A 13 9.88 15.18 8.61
N VAL A 14 9.85 16.50 8.46
CA VAL A 14 9.27 17.42 9.43
C VAL A 14 8.28 18.33 8.71
N SER A 15 7.02 18.32 9.13
CA SER A 15 5.99 19.24 8.65
C SER A 15 6.05 20.53 9.47
N SER A 16 6.16 21.67 8.79
CA SER A 16 6.11 23.02 9.39
C SER A 16 4.73 23.68 9.23
N LYS A 17 3.72 22.98 8.69
CA LYS A 17 2.40 23.56 8.37
C LYS A 17 1.59 24.04 9.58
N SER A 18 1.86 23.53 10.78
CA SER A 18 1.06 23.78 12.00
C SER A 18 1.73 24.71 13.01
N GLY A 19 2.74 25.50 12.62
CA GLY A 19 3.46 26.41 13.52
C GLY A 19 4.46 25.73 14.46
N ALA A 20 4.21 24.48 14.84
CA ALA A 20 5.16 23.59 15.51
C ALA A 20 5.68 22.51 14.54
N PRO A 21 7.00 22.26 14.48
CA PRO A 21 7.57 21.18 13.68
C PRO A 21 7.03 19.81 14.11
N LYS A 22 6.33 19.11 13.20
CA LYS A 22 5.81 17.75 13.44
C LYS A 22 6.58 16.74 12.61
N HIS A 23 7.33 15.87 13.29
CA HIS A 23 8.01 14.74 12.64
C HIS A 23 6.98 13.76 12.08
N TYR A 24 7.25 13.24 10.88
CA TYR A 24 6.48 12.16 10.29
C TYR A 24 7.43 11.10 9.72
N ALA A 25 6.98 9.85 9.79
CA ALA A 25 7.53 8.71 9.07
C ALA A 25 6.35 7.89 8.55
N PHE A 26 6.44 7.42 7.32
CA PHE A 26 5.46 6.51 6.74
C PHE A 26 6.13 5.56 5.77
N SER A 27 5.62 4.34 5.75
CA SER A 27 5.99 3.30 4.80
C SER A 27 4.71 2.60 4.36
N SER A 28 4.44 2.60 3.05
CA SER A 28 3.18 2.07 2.51
C SER A 28 3.34 1.46 1.13
N ILE A 29 2.45 0.52 0.82
CA ILE A 29 2.26 -0.08 -0.49
C ILE A 29 0.89 0.35 -1.00
N SER A 30 0.82 0.74 -2.27
CA SER A 30 -0.42 0.93 -3.01
C SER A 30 -0.66 -0.27 -3.91
N TYR A 31 -1.88 -0.78 -3.92
CA TYR A 31 -2.30 -1.92 -4.73
C TYR A 31 -3.67 -1.67 -5.36
N LEU A 32 -3.96 -2.34 -6.46
CA LEU A 32 -5.22 -2.22 -7.19
C LEU A 32 -6.20 -3.30 -6.74
N VAL A 33 -7.45 -2.90 -6.54
CA VAL A 33 -8.58 -3.82 -6.42
C VAL A 33 -9.65 -3.46 -7.45
N PRO A 34 -10.45 -4.43 -7.92
CA PRO A 34 -11.55 -4.12 -8.83
C PRO A 34 -12.50 -3.10 -8.20
N GLU A 35 -12.87 -2.09 -8.99
CA GLU A 35 -13.95 -1.18 -8.62
C GLU A 35 -15.25 -1.96 -8.40
N LYS A 36 -16.09 -1.46 -7.50
CA LYS A 36 -17.41 -2.04 -7.23
C LYS A 36 -18.47 -1.00 -7.48
N ASP A 37 -19.56 -1.43 -8.10
CA ASP A 37 -20.77 -0.63 -8.21
C ASP A 37 -21.21 -0.16 -6.82
N PHE A 38 -21.73 1.06 -6.76
CA PHE A 38 -22.28 1.64 -5.55
C PHE A 38 -23.80 1.66 -5.67
N ILE A 39 -24.45 0.75 -4.94
CA ILE A 39 -25.90 0.62 -4.90
C ILE A 39 -26.36 0.83 -3.45
N GLN A 40 -26.99 1.96 -3.16
CA GLN A 40 -27.51 2.29 -1.83
C GLN A 40 -28.74 3.21 -1.93
N GLY A 41 -29.90 2.73 -1.49
CA GLY A 41 -31.17 3.47 -1.65
C GLY A 41 -31.47 3.70 -3.13
N ASP A 42 -31.72 4.95 -3.52
CA ASP A 42 -31.93 5.37 -4.91
C ASP A 42 -30.62 5.59 -5.69
N HIS A 43 -29.46 5.38 -5.05
CA HIS A 43 -28.16 5.46 -5.73
C HIS A 43 -27.88 4.16 -6.48
N ASN A 44 -27.61 4.29 -7.79
CA ASN A 44 -27.16 3.21 -8.66
C ASN A 44 -26.02 3.73 -9.56
N ILE A 45 -24.79 3.63 -9.06
CA ILE A 45 -23.59 4.09 -9.75
C ILE A 45 -22.82 2.87 -10.25
N GLN A 46 -22.67 2.78 -11.57
CA GLN A 46 -21.90 1.74 -12.24
C GLN A 46 -20.45 2.17 -12.36
N LYS A 47 -19.52 1.29 -11.98
CA LYS A 47 -18.08 1.54 -12.04
C LYS A 47 -17.35 0.39 -12.74
N CYS A 48 -16.25 0.73 -13.41
CA CYS A 48 -15.38 -0.26 -14.05
C CYS A 48 -13.91 0.12 -13.88
N GLY A 49 -13.02 -0.87 -13.96
CA GLY A 49 -11.58 -0.70 -13.76
C GLY A 49 -11.14 -1.05 -12.33
N TYR A 50 -10.21 -0.27 -11.79
CA TYR A 50 -9.56 -0.54 -10.52
C TYR A 50 -9.47 0.71 -9.65
N GLU A 51 -9.63 0.54 -8.34
CA GLU A 51 -9.36 1.58 -7.35
C GLU A 51 -8.03 1.27 -6.63
N PRO A 52 -7.18 2.30 -6.38
CA PRO A 52 -5.99 2.13 -5.56
C PRO A 52 -6.36 2.06 -4.08
N LYS A 53 -5.87 1.03 -3.40
CA LYS A 53 -5.88 0.91 -1.94
C LYS A 53 -4.47 0.98 -1.40
N SER A 54 -4.34 1.41 -0.15
CA SER A 54 -3.05 1.52 0.52
C SER A 54 -3.02 0.63 1.77
N VAL A 55 -1.86 0.05 2.04
CA VAL A 55 -1.57 -0.71 3.26
C VAL A 55 -0.21 -0.30 3.79
N SER A 56 -0.09 -0.19 5.10
CA SER A 56 1.20 0.08 5.76
C SER A 56 2.16 -1.10 5.58
N MET A 57 3.44 -0.81 5.45
CA MET A 57 4.52 -1.80 5.42
C MET A 57 5.57 -1.48 6.48
N LEU A 58 6.40 -2.46 6.80
CA LEU A 58 7.59 -2.22 7.62
C LEU A 58 8.43 -1.08 7.06
N ASP A 59 8.95 -0.23 7.95
CA ASP A 59 9.92 0.80 7.59
C ASP A 59 11.29 0.18 7.30
N SER A 60 11.41 -0.46 6.13
CA SER A 60 12.58 -1.21 5.70
C SER A 60 13.00 -0.79 4.29
N GLN A 61 14.21 -0.24 4.19
CA GLN A 61 14.81 0.10 2.90
C GLN A 61 15.01 -1.15 2.02
N GLU A 62 15.25 -2.31 2.63
CA GLU A 62 15.39 -3.58 1.92
C GLU A 62 14.07 -3.98 1.25
N LEU A 63 12.96 -3.95 2.01
CA LEU A 63 11.63 -4.22 1.47
C LEU A 63 11.27 -3.25 0.35
N TYR A 64 11.55 -1.95 0.53
CA TYR A 64 11.33 -0.95 -0.50
C TYR A 64 12.15 -1.23 -1.78
N ASN A 65 13.42 -1.59 -1.64
CA ASN A 65 14.28 -1.92 -2.78
C ASN A 65 13.78 -3.18 -3.50
N LYS A 66 13.27 -4.17 -2.76
CA LYS A 66 12.63 -5.38 -3.34
C LYS A 66 11.40 -5.00 -4.17
N LEU A 67 10.52 -4.16 -3.63
CA LEU A 67 9.35 -3.63 -4.35
C LEU A 67 9.76 -2.86 -5.61
N LYS A 68 10.73 -1.95 -5.50
CA LYS A 68 11.26 -1.17 -6.63
C LYS A 68 11.82 -2.06 -7.73
N LYS A 69 12.52 -3.14 -7.38
CA LYS A 69 13.05 -4.12 -8.34
C LYS A 69 11.90 -4.83 -9.05
N ILE A 70 10.94 -5.37 -8.30
CA ILE A 70 9.79 -6.09 -8.86
C ILE A 70 9.02 -5.20 -9.84
N THR A 71 8.68 -3.97 -9.45
CA THR A 71 7.92 -3.05 -10.32
C THR A 71 8.75 -2.53 -11.49
N GLY A 72 10.06 -2.34 -11.31
CA GLY A 72 10.96 -1.96 -12.40
C GLY A 72 11.11 -3.03 -13.47
N GLU A 73 11.10 -4.31 -13.09
CA GLU A 73 11.25 -5.45 -14.02
C GLU A 73 9.92 -5.89 -14.64
N ASN A 74 8.81 -5.79 -13.91
CA ASN A 74 7.53 -6.40 -14.30
C ASN A 74 6.39 -5.37 -14.51
N GLY A 75 6.63 -4.09 -14.22
CA GLY A 75 5.57 -3.08 -14.20
C GLY A 75 4.53 -3.34 -13.13
N ILE A 76 3.25 -3.08 -13.46
CA ILE A 76 2.11 -3.41 -12.61
C ILE A 76 1.88 -4.92 -12.72
N CYS A 77 2.05 -5.64 -11.62
CA CYS A 77 2.06 -7.10 -11.60
C CYS A 77 1.43 -7.67 -10.32
N GLU A 78 1.08 -8.96 -10.35
CA GLU A 78 0.54 -9.65 -9.19
C GLU A 78 1.67 -10.08 -8.24
N VAL A 79 1.50 -9.79 -6.96
CA VAL A 79 2.44 -10.15 -5.90
C VAL A 79 1.71 -10.77 -4.73
N ASP A 80 2.41 -11.62 -3.97
CA ASP A 80 1.97 -12.08 -2.67
C ASP A 80 2.65 -11.29 -1.56
N LEU A 81 1.85 -10.65 -0.71
CA LEU A 81 2.30 -9.87 0.44
C LEU A 81 2.24 -10.72 1.71
N THR A 82 3.38 -10.84 2.39
CA THR A 82 3.44 -11.43 3.74
C THR A 82 3.00 -10.38 4.74
N LEU A 83 1.97 -10.69 5.53
CA LEU A 83 1.45 -9.80 6.57
C LEU A 83 1.89 -10.27 7.95
N GLN A 84 2.17 -9.31 8.84
CA GLN A 84 2.41 -9.57 10.25
C GLN A 84 1.68 -8.51 11.11
N PRO A 85 1.46 -8.79 12.40
CA PRO A 85 0.94 -7.78 13.32
C PRO A 85 1.85 -6.55 13.38
N ASP A 86 1.26 -5.37 13.39
CA ASP A 86 2.00 -4.11 13.56
C ASP A 86 2.56 -4.03 15.00
N PRO A 87 3.89 -3.88 15.18
CA PRO A 87 4.49 -3.71 16.50
C PRO A 87 3.97 -2.47 17.25
N GLU A 88 3.57 -1.43 16.53
CA GLU A 88 3.02 -0.20 17.12
C GLU A 88 1.52 -0.32 17.43
N ASN A 89 0.82 -1.23 16.73
CA ASN A 89 -0.61 -1.45 16.93
C ASN A 89 -1.04 -2.87 16.52
N MET A 90 -1.01 -3.81 17.47
CA MET A 90 -1.35 -5.22 17.23
C MET A 90 -2.76 -5.49 16.67
N SER A 91 -3.67 -4.50 16.68
CA SER A 91 -4.99 -4.61 16.02
C SER A 91 -4.93 -4.48 14.49
N ARG A 92 -3.77 -4.16 13.92
CA ARG A 92 -3.55 -3.95 12.48
C ARG A 92 -2.45 -4.88 11.97
N ASN A 93 -2.55 -5.21 10.68
CA ASN A 93 -1.51 -5.92 9.97
C ASN A 93 -0.71 -4.95 9.10
N ILE A 94 0.60 -5.19 9.01
CA ILE A 94 1.52 -4.49 8.12
C ILE A 94 2.19 -5.49 7.20
N VAL A 95 2.60 -5.02 6.03
CA VAL A 95 3.37 -5.83 5.09
C VAL A 95 4.80 -5.98 5.58
N ALA A 96 5.25 -7.22 5.71
CA ALA A 96 6.60 -7.58 6.15
C ALA A 96 7.50 -8.03 5.00
N ASP A 97 6.92 -8.64 3.96
CA ASP A 97 7.65 -9.11 2.79
C ASP A 97 6.75 -9.13 1.54
N VAL A 98 7.37 -9.21 0.37
CA VAL A 98 6.71 -9.30 -0.95
C VAL A 98 7.36 -10.37 -1.81
N GLN A 99 6.55 -11.14 -2.56
CA GLN A 99 7.03 -12.09 -3.55
C GLN A 99 6.26 -11.95 -4.85
N LEU A 100 6.94 -12.01 -5.99
CA LEU A 100 6.29 -12.03 -7.29
C LEU A 100 5.52 -13.35 -7.46
N VAL A 101 4.26 -13.28 -7.89
CA VAL A 101 3.52 -14.48 -8.26
C VAL A 101 4.03 -14.93 -9.64
N LYS A 102 4.54 -16.16 -9.71
CA LYS A 102 5.01 -16.78 -10.97
C LYS A 102 3.85 -17.34 -11.77
#